data_AF-F0HB19-F1
#
_entry.id   AF-F0HB19-F1
#
_cell.length_a   1.000
_cell.length_b   1.000
_cell.length_c   1.000
_cell.angle_alpha   90.00
_cell.angle_beta   90.00
_cell.angle_gamma   90.00
#
_symmetry.space_group_name_H-M   'P 1'
#
loop_
_entity.id
_entity.type
_entity.pdbx_description
1 polymer ?
#
loop_
_entity_poly.entity_id
_entity_poly.type
_entity_poly.pdbx_seq_one_letter_code
_entity_poly.pdbx_strand_id
1 'polypeptide(L)' 'MLNMSMNNYPNRLRVVMAEKNITNRWLAAQLGVTEMTVSRWSTNKMQPSVAQFINIAKILDVTLEDLVEPYK' A
#
# COMPACT_ATOMS: atom_id res chain seq x y z
N MET A 1 -11.77 0.41 27.35
CA MET A 1 -10.39 0.52 26.83
C MET A 1 -10.44 1.49 25.65
N LEU A 2 -9.99 2.72 25.86
CA LEU A 2 -9.77 3.68 24.78
C LEU A 2 -8.59 3.15 23.96
N ASN A 3 -8.86 2.57 22.79
CA ASN A 3 -7.80 2.34 21.81
C ASN A 3 -7.34 3.72 21.35
N MET A 4 -6.27 4.21 21.95
CA MET A 4 -5.52 5.36 21.47
C MET A 4 -5.24 5.11 19.99
N SER A 5 -5.88 5.90 19.13
CA SER A 5 -5.54 6.00 17.72
C SER A 5 -4.06 6.41 17.63
N MET A 6 -3.17 5.43 17.48
CA MET A 6 -1.88 5.66 16.83
C MET A 6 -2.22 6.42 15.55
N ASN A 7 -1.62 7.59 15.37
CA ASN A 7 -1.77 8.41 14.16
C ASN A 7 -1.63 7.51 12.94
N ASN A 8 -2.76 7.03 12.43
CA ASN A 8 -2.80 6.05 11.39
C ASN A 8 -2.64 6.91 10.14
N TYR A 9 -1.43 7.00 9.61
CA TYR A 9 -1.18 7.58 8.31
C TYR A 9 -1.49 6.48 7.30
N PRO A 10 -2.74 6.38 6.79
CA PRO A 10 -3.06 5.35 5.83
C PRO A 10 -2.23 5.59 4.57
N ASN A 11 -1.84 4.49 3.94
CA ASN A 11 -1.32 4.54 2.60
C ASN A 11 -2.46 4.60 1.58
N ARG A 12 -2.13 5.08 0.38
CA ARG A 12 -3.04 5.25 -0.76
C ARG A 12 -2.95 4.10 -1.78
N LEU A 13 -2.34 2.97 -1.41
CA LEU A 13 -2.09 1.85 -2.34
C LEU A 13 -3.35 1.37 -3.05
N ARG A 14 -4.48 1.26 -2.34
CA ARG A 14 -5.76 0.83 -2.94
C ARG A 14 -6.25 1.80 -4.01
N VAL A 15 -6.06 3.10 -3.81
CA VAL A 15 -6.47 4.14 -4.75
C VAL A 15 -5.63 4.04 -6.02
N VAL A 16 -4.31 4.01 -5.87
CA VAL A 16 -3.37 3.89 -7.00
C VAL A 16 -3.59 2.59 -7.79
N MET A 17 -3.83 1.47 -7.10
CA MET A 17 -4.15 0.19 -7.76
C MET A 17 -5.46 0.26 -8.55
N ALA A 18 -6.48 0.93 -8.02
CA ALA A 18 -7.77 1.10 -8.70
C ALA A 18 -7.63 1.98 -9.95
N GLU A 19 -6.91 3.11 -9.86
CA GLU A 19 -6.64 4.01 -10.99
C GLU A 19 -5.90 3.30 -12.13
N LYS A 20 -5.05 2.32 -11.80
CA LYS A 20 -4.27 1.53 -12.77
C LYS A 20 -4.93 0.20 -13.16
N ASN A 21 -6.14 -0.11 -12.68
CA ASN A 21 -6.82 -1.40 -12.89
C ASN A 21 -5.98 -2.63 -12.48
N ILE A 22 -5.23 -2.50 -11.38
CA ILE A 22 -4.35 -3.55 -10.85
C ILE A 22 -5.04 -4.30 -9.71
N THR A 23 -4.97 -5.63 -9.77
CA THR A 23 -5.54 -6.51 -8.73
C THR A 23 -4.51 -6.85 -7.64
N ASN A 24 -4.98 -7.20 -6.43
CA ASN A 24 -4.12 -7.70 -5.35
C ASN A 24 -3.28 -8.91 -5.80
N ARG A 25 -3.90 -9.84 -6.56
CA ARG A 25 -3.24 -11.02 -7.10
C ARG A 25 -2.07 -10.66 -8.02
N TRP A 26 -2.27 -9.70 -8.92
CA TRP A 26 -1.23 -9.27 -9.86
C TRP A 26 -0.04 -8.65 -9.13
N LEU A 27 -0.29 -7.70 -8.22
CA LEU A 27 0.77 -7.05 -7.46
C LEU A 27 1.51 -8.04 -6.54
N ALA A 28 0.79 -8.98 -5.95
CA ALA A 28 1.38 -10.05 -5.13
C ALA A 28 2.36 -10.91 -5.95
N ALA A 29 1.98 -11.26 -7.19
CA ALA A 29 2.85 -12.01 -8.10
C ALA A 29 4.13 -11.24 -8.46
N GLN A 30 4.03 -9.92 -8.71
CA GLN A 30 5.21 -9.08 -8.99
C GLN A 30 6.16 -8.96 -7.79
N LEU A 31 5.60 -8.94 -6.57
CA LEU A 31 6.37 -8.76 -5.34
C LEU A 31 6.88 -10.07 -4.72
N GLY A 32 6.46 -11.23 -5.23
CA GLY A 32 6.76 -12.53 -4.62
C GLY A 32 6.15 -12.70 -3.23
N VAL A 33 4.98 -12.11 -2.98
CA VAL A 33 4.24 -12.21 -1.71
C VAL A 33 2.86 -12.82 -1.92
N THR A 34 2.11 -13.03 -0.84
CA THR A 34 0.74 -13.55 -0.94
C THR A 34 -0.28 -12.46 -1.28
N GLU A 35 -1.38 -12.84 -1.92
CA GLU A 35 -2.51 -11.92 -2.17
C GLU A 35 -3.08 -11.34 -0.86
N MET A 36 -3.07 -12.12 0.23
CA MET A 36 -3.48 -11.68 1.57
C MET A 36 -2.56 -10.57 2.11
N THR A 37 -1.25 -10.66 1.86
CA THR A 37 -0.28 -9.62 2.25
C THR A 37 -0.63 -8.29 1.59
N VAL A 38 -0.83 -8.29 0.26
CA VAL A 38 -1.22 -7.08 -0.49
C VAL A 38 -2.59 -6.57 -0.04
N SER A 39 -3.55 -7.45 0.22
CA SER A 39 -4.88 -7.07 0.74
C SER A 39 -4.80 -6.35 2.09
N ARG A 40 -3.95 -6.82 3.02
CA ARG A 40 -3.75 -6.16 4.32
C ARG A 40 -3.09 -4.79 4.16
N TRP A 41 -2.18 -4.63 3.18
CA TRP A 41 -1.58 -3.33 2.84
C TRP A 41 -2.59 -2.35 2.25
N SER A 42 -3.33 -2.76 1.22
CA SER A 42 -4.30 -1.90 0.54
C SER A 42 -5.52 -1.57 1.41
N THR A 43 -5.84 -2.40 2.40
CA THR A 43 -6.88 -2.10 3.41
C THR A 43 -6.35 -1.42 4.66
N ASN A 44 -5.07 -1.03 4.70
CA ASN A 44 -4.42 -0.38 5.84
C ASN A 44 -4.50 -1.18 7.16
N LYS A 45 -4.78 -2.49 7.09
CA LYS A 45 -4.72 -3.40 8.25
C LYS A 45 -3.29 -3.69 8.69
N MET A 46 -2.34 -3.52 7.78
CA MET A 46 -0.89 -3.62 8.00
C MET A 46 -0.21 -2.64 7.06
N GLN A 47 0.87 -1.99 7.49
CA GLN A 47 1.66 -1.15 6.59
C GLN A 47 2.77 -1.99 5.92
N PRO A 48 3.07 -1.73 4.64
CA PRO A 48 4.33 -2.14 4.05
C PRO A 48 5.50 -1.47 4.78
N SER A 49 6.65 -2.13 4.85
CA SER A 49 7.90 -1.47 5.19
C SER A 49 8.29 -0.44 4.12
N VAL A 50 9.20 0.49 4.44
CA VAL A 50 9.71 1.48 3.47
C VAL A 50 10.30 0.80 2.23
N ALA A 51 11.05 -0.30 2.41
CA ALA A 51 11.61 -1.06 1.28
C ALA A 51 10.51 -1.65 0.39
N GLN A 52 9.41 -2.13 0.98
CA GLN A 52 8.25 -2.63 0.23
C GLN A 52 7.52 -1.49 -0.49
N PHE A 53 7.37 -0.32 0.13
CA PHE A 53 6.83 0.87 -0.54
C PHE A 53 7.64 1.26 -1.78
N ILE A 54 8.96 1.27 -1.67
CA ILE A 54 9.84 1.58 -2.81
C ILE A 54 9.65 0.56 -3.93
N ASN A 55 9.55 -0.73 -3.62
CA ASN A 55 9.32 -1.76 -4.64
C ASN A 55 7.94 -1.63 -5.27
N ILE A 56 6.91 -1.34 -4.48
CA ILE A 56 5.55 -1.09 -4.96
C ILE A 56 5.54 0.12 -5.91
N ALA A 57 6.16 1.24 -5.52
CA ALA A 57 6.24 2.45 -6.33
C ALA A 57 6.90 2.18 -7.69
N LYS A 58 8.01 1.42 -7.71
CA LYS A 58 8.68 1.00 -8.94
C LYS A 58 7.82 0.12 -9.83
N ILE A 59 7.13 -0.88 -9.25
CA ILE A 59 6.28 -1.81 -10.00
C ILE A 59 5.06 -1.09 -10.59
N LEU A 60 4.48 -0.17 -9.83
CA LEU A 60 3.30 0.59 -10.23
C LEU A 60 3.64 1.80 -11.10
N ASP A 61 4.92 2.12 -11.30
CA ASP A 61 5.39 3.32 -12.01
C ASP A 61 4.73 4.60 -11.45
N VAL A 62 4.99 4.85 -10.16
CA VAL A 62 4.54 6.02 -9.38
C VAL A 62 5.63 6.49 -8.42
N THR A 63 5.44 7.65 -7.84
CA THR A 63 6.31 8.18 -6.77
C THR A 63 5.88 7.66 -5.40
N LEU A 64 6.72 7.83 -4.36
CA LEU A 64 6.33 7.44 -3.00
C LEU A 64 5.22 8.35 -2.46
N GLU A 65 5.21 9.60 -2.89
CA GLU A 65 4.23 10.63 -2.58
C GLU A 65 2.82 10.23 -3.04
N ASP A 66 2.72 9.51 -4.17
CA ASP A 66 1.44 8.97 -4.65
C ASP A 66 0.86 7.90 -3.71
N LEU A 67 1.73 7.19 -2.97
CA LEU A 67 1.34 6.07 -2.11
C LEU A 67 1.03 6.47 -0.66
N VAL A 68 1.23 7.74 -0.27
CA VAL A 68 0.98 8.23 1.09
C VAL A 68 0.00 9.40 1.08
N GLU A 69 -0.69 9.61 2.20
CA GLU A 69 -1.50 10.82 2.34
C GLU A 69 -0.62 12.07 2.39
N PRO A 70 -1.05 13.19 1.76
CA PRO A 70 -0.38 14.46 1.90
C PRO A 70 -0.32 14.88 3.37
N TYR A 71 0.84 15.32 3.82
CA TYR A 71 1.02 15.96 5.11
C TYR A 71 1.29 17.46 4.92
N LYS A 72 0.94 18.26 5.93
CA LYS A 72 1.22 19.70 5.95
C LYS A 72 2.62 19.97 6.45
#